data_AF-A0A521W6Y0-F1
#
_entry.id   AF-A0A521W6Y0-F1
#
_cell.length_a   1.000
_cell.length_b   1.000
_cell.length_c   1.000
_cell.angle_alpha   90.00
_cell.angle_beta   90.00
_cell.angle_gamma   90.00
#
_symmetry.space_group_name_H-M   'P 1'
#
loop_
_entity.id
_entity.type
_entity.pdbx_description
1 polymer ?
#
loop_
_entity_poly.entity_id
_entity_poly.type
_entity_poly.pdbx_seq_one_letter_code
_entity_poly.pdbx_strand_id
1 'polypeptide(L)'
;MTKYIGKDATVMLNGEGKVVIDLGSTSKSGAKPMNSTSVTIRLPQLSSDLLREVIEKRAPELLPMLREGSEVVIREDQKRDIQELIGDEFSQTGLRDDHEPNDRGLALEKLIDVFSPFK
;
A
#
# COMPACT_ATOMS: atom_id res chain seq x y z
N MET A 1 -22.28 29.56 -25.11
CA MET A 1 -22.86 29.33 -23.77
C MET A 1 -21.75 28.82 -22.87
N THR A 2 -21.71 29.25 -21.62
CA THR A 2 -20.51 29.66 -20.86
C THR A 2 -19.47 28.57 -20.61
N LYS A 3 -18.20 28.85 -20.97
CA LYS A 3 -16.99 28.11 -20.56
C LYS A 3 -16.52 28.62 -19.19
N TYR A 4 -16.34 27.72 -18.24
CA TYR A 4 -15.47 27.92 -17.08
C TYR A 4 -14.59 26.69 -16.96
N ILE A 5 -13.29 26.85 -17.21
CA ILE A 5 -12.26 25.85 -16.97
C ILE A 5 -11.32 26.51 -15.97
N GLY A 6 -11.21 25.90 -14.79
CA GLY A 6 -10.19 26.25 -13.80
C GLY A 6 -8.81 26.19 -14.44
N LYS A 7 -7.90 27.03 -13.97
CA LYS A 7 -6.68 27.54 -14.64
C LYS A 7 -5.67 26.54 -15.22
N ASP A 8 -5.85 25.23 -15.17
CA ASP A 8 -4.76 24.26 -15.39
C ASP A 8 -5.08 23.08 -16.32
N ALA A 9 -6.04 23.20 -17.23
CA ALA A 9 -6.30 22.14 -18.23
C ALA A 9 -6.24 22.67 -19.66
N THR A 10 -5.26 22.19 -20.43
CA THR A 10 -5.22 22.40 -21.89
C THR A 10 -5.96 21.24 -22.55
N VAL A 11 -6.99 21.59 -23.30
CA VAL A 11 -7.82 20.61 -24.03
C VAL A 11 -7.32 20.53 -25.46
N MET A 12 -6.84 19.37 -25.88
CA MET A 12 -6.44 19.12 -27.28
C MET A 12 -7.38 18.11 -27.94
N LEU A 13 -7.59 18.25 -29.24
CA LEU A 13 -8.35 17.28 -30.04
C LEU A 13 -7.34 16.39 -30.77
N ASN A 14 -7.49 15.07 -30.69
CA ASN A 14 -6.67 14.17 -31.51
C ASN A 14 -7.15 14.18 -32.98
N GLY A 15 -6.37 13.59 -33.89
CA GLY A 15 -6.68 13.52 -35.33
C GLY A 15 -7.95 12.76 -35.70
N GLU A 16 -8.67 12.20 -34.71
CA GLU A 16 -9.97 11.53 -34.86
C GLU A 16 -11.13 12.39 -34.31
N GLY A 17 -10.86 13.64 -33.91
CA GLY A 17 -11.87 14.56 -33.37
C GLY A 17 -12.30 14.26 -31.94
N LYS A 18 -11.58 13.39 -31.21
CA LYS A 18 -11.85 13.11 -29.79
C LYS A 18 -11.07 14.07 -28.89
N VAL A 19 -11.75 14.53 -27.84
CA VAL A 19 -11.18 15.41 -26.82
C VAL A 19 -10.22 14.59 -25.94
N VAL A 20 -8.96 14.99 -25.93
CA VAL A 20 -7.93 14.49 -25.04
C VAL A 20 -7.55 15.62 -24.09
N ILE A 21 -7.71 15.36 -22.79
CA ILE A 21 -7.36 16.31 -21.74
C ILE A 21 -5.88 16.05 -21.42
N ASP A 22 -5.01 16.96 -21.81
CA ASP A 22 -3.60 16.93 -21.43
C ASP A 22 -3.45 17.67 -20.10
N LEU A 23 -3.38 16.92 -19.00
CA LEU A 23 -3.02 17.44 -17.69
C LEU A 23 -1.50 17.61 -17.64
N GLY A 24 -1.02 18.64 -18.33
CA GLY A 24 0.37 19.04 -18.38
C GLY A 24 0.92 19.38 -17.00
N SER A 25 1.67 18.42 -16.46
CA SER A 25 2.59 18.49 -15.32
C SER A 25 3.19 19.87 -15.04
N THR A 26 2.77 20.50 -13.93
CA THR A 26 3.54 21.56 -13.27
C THR A 26 4.31 20.99 -12.09
N SER A 27 5.61 20.86 -12.31
CA SER A 27 6.77 20.65 -11.44
C SER A 27 6.65 20.74 -9.91
N LYS A 28 7.41 19.86 -9.25
CA LYS A 28 7.92 19.85 -7.86
C LYS A 28 7.10 19.12 -6.80
N SER A 29 7.22 17.80 -6.79
CA SER A 29 7.52 17.06 -5.56
C SER A 29 8.19 15.75 -5.96
N GLY A 30 9.13 15.24 -5.17
CA GLY A 30 9.94 14.07 -5.51
C GLY A 30 9.10 12.81 -5.70
N ALA A 31 8.56 12.62 -6.91
CA ALA A 31 7.86 11.41 -7.30
C ALA A 31 8.88 10.28 -7.38
N LYS A 32 8.95 9.52 -6.29
CA LYS A 32 9.60 8.21 -6.19
C LYS A 32 9.22 7.41 -7.45
N PRO A 33 10.18 6.80 -8.19
CA PRO A 33 9.86 6.05 -9.40
C PRO A 33 8.85 4.96 -9.05
N MET A 34 7.67 5.04 -9.66
CA MET A 34 6.53 4.17 -9.40
C MET A 34 6.75 2.85 -10.16
N ASN A 35 7.63 2.01 -9.64
CA ASN A 35 7.81 0.65 -10.14
C ASN A 35 6.50 -0.11 -9.94
N SER A 36 5.77 -0.34 -11.04
CA SER A 36 4.44 -0.96 -11.05
C SER A 36 4.48 -2.49 -10.90
N THR A 37 5.54 -3.04 -10.33
CA THR A 37 5.70 -4.48 -10.13
C THR A 37 4.74 -4.92 -9.03
N SER A 38 3.73 -5.68 -9.42
CA SER A 38 2.78 -6.31 -8.49
C SER A 38 3.33 -7.66 -8.06
N VAL A 39 3.27 -7.95 -6.76
CA VAL A 39 3.67 -9.21 -6.16
C VAL A 39 2.49 -9.84 -5.46
N THR A 40 2.29 -11.13 -5.73
CA THR A 40 1.29 -11.95 -5.03
C THR A 40 1.96 -12.63 -3.86
N ILE A 41 1.43 -12.40 -2.66
CA ILE A 41 1.92 -12.97 -1.40
C ILE A 41 0.86 -13.92 -0.86
N ARG A 42 1.27 -15.12 -0.48
CA ARG A 42 0.41 -16.11 0.17
C ARG A 42 0.56 -16.00 1.68
N LEU A 43 -0.52 -15.65 2.36
CA LEU A 43 -0.61 -15.52 3.81
C LEU A 43 -1.30 -16.75 4.41
N PRO A 44 -0.73 -17.35 5.46
CA PRO A 44 -1.48 -18.24 6.34
C PRO A 44 -2.71 -17.54 6.93
N GLN A 45 -3.78 -18.27 7.24
CA GLN A 45 -5.04 -17.69 7.77
C GLN A 45 -4.83 -16.87 9.06
N LEU A 46 -3.99 -17.36 9.97
CA LEU A 46 -3.65 -16.63 11.19
C LEU A 46 -2.95 -15.29 10.90
N SER A 47 -2.18 -15.23 9.83
CA SER A 47 -1.44 -14.04 9.38
C SER A 47 -2.36 -13.05 8.65
N SER A 48 -3.39 -13.52 7.94
CA SER A 48 -4.34 -12.63 7.26
C SER A 48 -5.25 -11.88 8.23
N ASP A 49 -5.68 -12.51 9.31
CA ASP A 49 -6.54 -11.87 10.32
C ASP A 49 -5.76 -10.77 11.06
N LEU A 50 -4.53 -11.07 11.47
CA LEU A 50 -3.64 -10.10 12.12
C LEU A 50 -3.29 -8.94 11.18
N LEU A 51 -2.97 -9.24 9.92
CA LEU A 51 -2.71 -8.20 8.92
C LEU A 51 -3.92 -7.30 8.71
N ARG A 52 -5.12 -7.88 8.63
CA ARG A 52 -6.36 -7.12 8.51
C ARG A 52 -6.56 -6.21 9.71
N GLU A 53 -6.44 -6.72 10.94
CA GLU A 53 -6.58 -5.92 12.16
C GLU A 53 -5.64 -4.70 12.15
N VAL A 54 -4.39 -4.94 11.77
CA VAL A 54 -3.34 -3.94 11.73
C VAL A 54 -3.59 -2.90 10.64
N ILE A 55 -4.03 -3.32 9.45
CA ILE A 55 -4.41 -2.44 8.35
C ILE A 55 -5.68 -1.65 8.68
N GLU A 56 -6.72 -2.25 9.26
CA GLU A 56 -7.96 -1.57 9.67
C GLU A 56 -7.66 -0.41 10.62
N LYS A 57 -6.72 -0.61 11.55
CA LYS A 57 -6.36 0.37 12.57
C LYS A 57 -5.49 1.50 12.04
N ARG A 58 -4.56 1.23 11.13
CA ARG A 58 -3.50 2.19 10.74
C ARG A 58 -3.61 2.71 9.31
N ALA A 59 -4.12 1.93 8.37
CA ALA A 59 -4.22 2.29 6.95
C ALA A 59 -5.45 1.66 6.28
N PRO A 60 -6.67 2.04 6.68
CA PRO A 60 -7.91 1.43 6.19
C PRO A 60 -8.08 1.52 4.66
N GLU A 61 -7.40 2.47 4.00
CA GLU A 61 -7.34 2.59 2.55
C GLU A 61 -6.70 1.38 1.85
N LEU A 62 -5.91 0.57 2.56
CA LEU A 62 -5.30 -0.65 2.04
C LEU A 62 -6.21 -1.89 2.20
N LEU A 63 -7.33 -1.79 2.92
CA LEU A 63 -8.27 -2.91 3.10
C LEU A 63 -8.81 -3.52 1.81
N PRO A 64 -9.14 -2.75 0.75
CA PRO A 64 -9.63 -3.31 -0.51
C PRO A 64 -8.62 -4.24 -1.19
N MET A 65 -7.36 -4.21 -0.78
CA MET A 65 -6.29 -5.08 -1.29
C MET A 65 -6.29 -6.46 -0.65
N LEU A 66 -6.82 -6.56 0.57
CA LEU A 66 -7.08 -7.82 1.26
C LEU A 66 -8.37 -8.43 0.70
N ARG A 67 -8.32 -8.95 -0.53
CA ARG A 67 -9.44 -9.74 -1.08
C ARG A 67 -9.73 -10.92 -0.15
N GLU A 68 -10.98 -11.38 -0.13
CA GLU A 68 -11.37 -12.60 0.60
C GLU A 68 -10.52 -13.78 0.13
N GLY A 69 -9.55 -14.18 0.95
CA GLY A 69 -8.63 -15.28 0.65
C GLY A 69 -7.29 -15.15 1.35
N SER A 70 -6.48 -16.20 1.19
CA SER A 70 -5.10 -16.28 1.68
C SER A 70 -4.08 -15.67 0.70
N GLU A 71 -4.52 -15.03 -0.39
CA GLU A 71 -3.63 -14.40 -1.38
C GLU A 71 -3.85 -12.89 -1.39
N VAL A 72 -2.78 -12.15 -1.16
CA VAL A 72 -2.76 -10.69 -1.21
C VAL A 72 -1.90 -10.26 -2.38
N VAL A 73 -2.52 -9.53 -3.32
CA VAL A 73 -1.82 -8.96 -4.47
C VAL A 73 -1.55 -7.50 -4.17
N ILE A 74 -0.29 -7.17 -3.96
CA ILE A 74 0.14 -5.81 -3.61
C ILE A 74 1.27 -5.36 -4.53
N ARG A 75 1.41 -4.07 -4.74
CA ARG A 75 2.57 -3.51 -5.44
C ARG A 75 3.78 -3.45 -4.51
N GLU A 76 4.98 -3.40 -5.07
CA GLU A 76 6.22 -3.30 -4.28
C GLU A 76 6.30 -2.02 -3.40
N ASP A 77 5.72 -0.90 -3.84
CA ASP A 77 5.58 0.30 -3.00
C ASP A 77 4.69 0.00 -1.77
N GLN A 78 3.54 -0.64 -2.00
CA GLN A 78 2.58 -0.99 -0.96
C GLN A 78 3.11 -2.07 0.00
N LYS A 79 3.94 -2.99 -0.51
CA LYS A 79 4.64 -3.99 0.29
C LYS A 79 5.52 -3.35 1.35
N ARG A 80 6.28 -2.34 0.94
CA ARG A 80 7.11 -1.58 1.88
C ARG A 80 6.26 -0.85 2.91
N ASP A 81 5.17 -0.20 2.47
CA ASP A 81 4.27 0.52 3.38
C ASP A 81 3.65 -0.43 4.41
N ILE A 82 3.22 -1.63 3.99
CA ILE A 82 2.72 -2.69 4.87
C ILE A 82 3.81 -3.17 5.84
N GLN A 83 5.04 -3.37 5.38
CA GLN A 83 6.17 -3.77 6.24
C GLN A 83 6.48 -2.72 7.31
N GLU A 84 6.56 -1.44 6.94
CA GLU A 84 6.76 -0.34 7.90
C GLU A 84 5.62 -0.32 8.92
N LEU A 85 4.37 -0.48 8.47
CA LEU A 85 3.20 -0.48 9.33
C LEU A 85 3.17 -1.67 10.32
N ILE A 86 3.54 -2.88 9.88
CA ILE A 86 3.68 -4.04 10.76
C ILE A 86 4.84 -3.83 11.75
N GLY A 87 5.96 -3.26 11.30
CA GLY A 87 7.12 -2.96 12.15
C GLY A 87 6.80 -1.95 13.25
N ASP A 88 6.01 -0.93 12.93
CA ASP A 88 5.51 0.03 13.90
C ASP A 88 4.58 -0.63 14.93
N GLU A 89 3.67 -1.51 14.50
CA GLU A 89 2.79 -2.24 15.40
C GLU A 89 3.60 -3.21 16.31
N PHE A 90 4.62 -3.87 15.77
CA PHE A 90 5.52 -4.74 16.52
C PHE A 90 6.26 -3.96 17.61
N SER A 91 6.81 -2.80 17.26
CA SER A 91 7.55 -1.96 18.21
C SER A 91 6.66 -1.40 19.32
N GLN A 92 5.37 -1.14 19.02
CA GLN A 92 4.45 -0.53 19.97
C GLN A 92 3.69 -1.53 20.84
N THR A 93 3.40 -2.72 20.30
CA THR A 93 2.50 -3.68 20.96
C THR A 93 3.04 -5.11 21.02
N GLY A 94 4.10 -5.40 20.27
CA GLY A 94 4.68 -6.72 20.15
C GLY A 94 5.78 -7.02 21.17
N LEU A 95 6.29 -6.03 21.89
CA LEU A 95 7.37 -6.20 22.86
C LEU A 95 6.86 -6.19 24.31
N ARG A 96 7.56 -6.89 25.18
CA ARG A 96 7.43 -6.82 26.65
C ARG A 96 8.42 -5.80 27.20
N ASP A 97 8.37 -5.56 28.52
CA ASP A 97 9.24 -4.61 29.22
C ASP A 97 10.73 -4.97 29.15
N ASP A 98 11.05 -6.25 28.91
CA ASP A 98 12.39 -6.78 28.73
C ASP A 98 12.87 -6.73 27.26
N HIS A 99 12.11 -6.09 26.37
CA HIS A 99 12.34 -6.05 24.93
C HIS A 99 12.22 -7.40 24.21
N GLU A 100 11.74 -8.46 24.88
CA GLU A 100 11.42 -9.72 24.22
C GLU A 100 10.03 -9.66 23.55
N PRO A 101 9.81 -10.38 22.44
CA PRO A 101 8.50 -10.44 21.81
C PRO A 101 7.48 -11.15 22.71
N ASN A 102 6.30 -10.55 22.86
CA ASN A 102 5.13 -11.21 23.42
C ASN A 102 4.42 -12.07 22.35
N ASP A 103 3.31 -12.73 22.71
CA ASP A 103 2.59 -13.62 21.78
C ASP A 103 2.13 -12.90 20.51
N ARG A 104 1.74 -11.62 20.61
CA ARG A 104 1.42 -10.76 19.46
C ARG A 104 2.68 -10.40 18.66
N GLY A 105 3.78 -10.09 19.34
CA GLY A 105 5.09 -9.84 18.71
C GLY A 105 5.54 -11.01 17.85
N LEU A 106 5.48 -12.23 18.39
CA LEU A 106 5.80 -13.46 17.66
C LEU A 106 4.89 -13.66 16.42
N ALA A 107 3.63 -13.24 16.50
CA ALA A 107 2.72 -13.32 15.36
C ALA A 107 3.02 -12.26 14.28
N LEU A 108 3.38 -11.04 14.70
CA LEU A 108 3.80 -9.94 13.81
C LEU A 108 5.16 -10.24 13.16
N GLU A 109 6.09 -10.86 13.87
CA GLU A 109 7.38 -11.31 13.33
C GLU A 109 7.18 -12.32 12.19
N LYS A 110 6.35 -13.35 12.43
CA LYS A 110 5.96 -14.32 11.38
C LYS A 110 5.31 -13.64 10.19
N LEU A 111 4.56 -12.56 10.41
CA LEU A 111 3.96 -11.78 9.33
C LEU A 111 5.04 -11.05 8.52
N ILE A 112 6.02 -10.42 9.17
CA ILE A 112 7.16 -9.77 8.52
C ILE A 112 7.93 -10.76 7.66
N ASP A 113 8.19 -11.98 8.15
CA ASP A 113 8.87 -13.04 7.39
C ASP A 113 8.17 -13.38 6.08
N VAL A 114 6.83 -13.35 6.06
CA VAL A 114 6.05 -13.61 4.83
C VAL A 114 6.25 -12.49 3.79
N PHE A 115 6.39 -11.24 4.23
CA PHE A 115 6.63 -10.10 3.34
C PHE A 115 8.11 -9.93 2.98
N SER A 116 9.03 -10.45 3.79
CA SER A 116 10.47 -10.41 3.55
C SER A 116 11.05 -11.82 3.36
N PRO A 117 10.66 -12.55 2.30
CA PRO A 117 11.32 -13.80 1.98
C PRO A 117 12.74 -13.48 1.52
N PHE A 118 13.69 -13.47 2.45
CA PHE A 118 15.10 -13.49 2.10
C PHE A 118 15.34 -14.74 1.25
N LYS A 119 15.65 -14.52 -0.04
CA LYS A 119 16.23 -15.50 -0.96
C LYS A 119 17.38 -14.85 -1.69
#